data_AF-A0A6P0YH10-F1
#
_entry.id   AF-A0A6P0YH10-F1
#
_cell.length_a   1.000
_cell.length_b   1.000
_cell.length_c   1.000
_cell.angle_alpha   90.00
_cell.angle_beta   90.00
_cell.angle_gamma   90.00
#
_symmetry.space_group_name_H-M   'P 1'
#
loop_
_entity.id
_entity.type
_entity.pdbx_description
1 polymer ?
#
loop_
_entity_poly.entity_id
_entity_poly.type
_entity_poly.pdbx_seq_one_letter_code
_entity_poly.pdbx_strand_id
1 'polypeptide(L)'
;MTITVARWKIDDYHAMTEAGLLIDRQVELLNGLIIEISPEGPLHSSLNRDTGELFRSKLGSRARVSEGKPITLINNSEPEPDIAIIRPGYYRESHPQKKQPHNLMELN
;
A
#
# COMPACT_ATOMS: atom_id res chain seq x y z
N MET A 1 -32.90 15.74 -6.46
CA MET A 1 -32.20 15.01 -5.39
C MET A 1 -30.81 14.67 -5.91
N THR A 2 -29.75 15.11 -5.25
CA THR A 2 -28.37 14.81 -5.64
C THR A 2 -27.84 13.66 -4.79
N ILE A 3 -27.33 12.62 -5.44
CA ILE A 3 -26.69 11.48 -4.78
C ILE A 3 -25.17 11.74 -4.83
N THR A 4 -24.50 11.63 -3.70
CA THR A 4 -23.04 11.78 -3.59
C THR A 4 -22.46 10.59 -2.84
N VAL A 5 -21.28 10.14 -3.25
CA VAL A 5 -20.56 9.07 -2.56
C VAL A 5 -19.94 9.61 -1.28
N ALA A 6 -20.23 8.99 -0.14
CA ALA A 6 -19.56 9.26 1.12
C ALA A 6 -18.11 8.74 1.04
N ARG A 7 -17.14 9.58 1.40
CA ARG A 7 -15.72 9.24 1.40
C ARG A 7 -15.19 9.14 2.83
N TRP A 8 -14.38 8.13 3.08
CA TRP A 8 -13.75 7.84 4.37
C TRP A 8 -12.42 8.57 4.52
N LYS A 9 -12.06 8.97 5.74
CA LYS A 9 -10.70 9.38 6.06
C LYS A 9 -9.83 8.16 6.37
N ILE A 10 -8.52 8.34 6.33
CA ILE A 10 -7.56 7.30 6.69
C ILE A 10 -7.72 6.87 8.15
N ASP A 11 -7.97 7.82 9.05
CA ASP A 11 -8.22 7.52 10.46
C ASP A 11 -9.49 6.67 10.65
N ASP A 12 -10.54 6.92 9.86
CA ASP A 12 -11.76 6.11 9.87
C ASP A 12 -11.47 4.69 9.37
N TYR A 13 -10.67 4.56 8.30
CA TYR A 13 -10.24 3.29 7.74
C TYR A 13 -9.43 2.47 8.74
N HIS A 14 -8.44 3.07 9.41
CA HIS A 14 -7.67 2.39 10.46
C HIS A 14 -8.54 1.99 11.65
N ALA A 15 -9.45 2.85 12.10
CA ALA A 15 -10.39 2.51 13.18
C ALA A 15 -11.32 1.35 12.80
N MET A 16 -11.78 1.27 11.55
CA MET A 16 -12.58 0.15 11.06
C MET A 16 -11.79 -1.17 11.03
N THR A 17 -10.52 -1.12 10.62
CA THR A 17 -9.61 -2.27 10.63
C THR A 17 -9.32 -2.75 12.05
N GLU A 18 -9.00 -1.83 12.97
CA GLU A 18 -8.78 -2.13 14.40
C GLU A 18 -10.03 -2.71 15.08
N ALA A 19 -11.21 -2.24 14.70
CA ALA A 19 -12.49 -2.77 15.17
C ALA A 19 -12.85 -4.14 14.54
N GLY A 20 -12.05 -4.64 13.59
CA GLY A 20 -12.26 -5.92 12.91
C GLY A 20 -13.35 -5.91 11.84
N LEU A 21 -13.85 -4.75 11.41
CA LEU A 21 -14.95 -4.65 10.43
C LEU A 21 -14.55 -5.10 9.02
N LEU A 22 -13.24 -5.10 8.74
CA LEU A 22 -12.68 -5.39 7.42
C LEU A 22 -11.83 -6.67 7.41
N ILE A 23 -11.76 -7.42 8.52
CA ILE A 23 -10.78 -8.52 8.70
C ILE A 23 -10.94 -9.67 7.70
N ASP A 24 -12.17 -9.94 7.24
CA ASP A 24 -12.47 -11.00 6.29
C ASP A 24 -12.39 -10.54 4.83
N ARG A 25 -11.95 -9.29 4.58
CA ARG A 25 -11.94 -8.66 3.26
C ARG A 25 -10.55 -8.13 2.97
N GLN A 26 -9.98 -8.51 1.83
CA GLN A 26 -8.77 -7.88 1.34
C GLN A 26 -9.17 -6.55 0.70
N VAL A 27 -8.86 -5.42 1.35
CA VAL A 27 -9.32 -4.09 0.93
C VAL A 27 -8.23 -3.04 0.99
N GLU A 28 -8.30 -2.08 0.08
CA GLU A 28 -7.50 -0.86 0.06
C GLU A 28 -8.35 0.39 0.22
N LEU A 29 -7.76 1.47 0.75
CA LEU A 29 -8.39 2.79 0.76
C LEU A 29 -7.90 3.59 -0.46
N LEU A 30 -8.74 3.80 -1.47
CA LEU A 30 -8.40 4.56 -2.67
C LEU A 30 -9.26 5.81 -2.79
N ASN A 31 -8.64 6.98 -2.63
CA ASN A 31 -9.29 8.30 -2.63
C ASN A 31 -10.50 8.37 -1.69
N GLY A 32 -10.39 7.78 -0.49
CA GLY A 32 -11.48 7.69 0.48
C GLY A 32 -12.56 6.65 0.16
N LEU A 33 -12.32 5.73 -0.78
CA LEU A 33 -13.19 4.59 -1.06
C LEU A 33 -12.53 3.31 -0.57
N ILE A 34 -13.27 2.44 0.11
CA ILE A 34 -12.78 1.10 0.48
C ILE A 34 -13.08 0.17 -0.70
N ILE A 35 -12.04 -0.36 -1.32
CA ILE A 35 -12.11 -1.19 -2.53
C ILE A 35 -11.64 -2.60 -2.18
N GLU A 36 -12.42 -3.63 -2.53
CA GLU A 36 -11.97 -5.02 -2.42
C GLU A 36 -10.99 -5.37 -3.53
N ILE A 37 -9.91 -6.03 -3.15
CA ILE A 37 -8.86 -6.50 -4.05
C ILE A 37 -9.01 -8.02 -4.20
N SER A 38 -8.82 -8.50 -5.43
CA SER A 38 -8.84 -9.94 -5.70
C SER A 38 -7.57 -10.59 -5.16
N PRO A 39 -7.64 -11.84 -4.67
CA PRO A 39 -6.46 -12.57 -4.25
C PRO A 39 -5.42 -12.66 -5.36
N GLU A 40 -4.15 -12.55 -4.98
CA GLU A 40 -3.03 -12.65 -5.90
C GLU A 40 -2.89 -14.08 -6.47
N GLY A 41 -2.74 -14.20 -7.79
CA GLY A 41 -2.50 -15.48 -8.45
C GLY A 41 -1.03 -15.96 -8.34
N PRO A 42 -0.75 -17.28 -8.45
CA PRO A 42 0.61 -17.82 -8.26
C PRO A 42 1.68 -17.24 -9.20
N LEU A 43 1.32 -16.98 -10.47
CA LEU A 43 2.24 -16.40 -11.44
C LEU A 43 2.66 -14.99 -11.04
N HIS A 44 1.69 -14.18 -10.63
CA HIS A 44 1.89 -12.80 -10.20
C HIS A 44 2.79 -12.75 -8.96
N SER A 45 2.48 -13.59 -7.96
CA SER A 45 3.26 -13.72 -6.74
C SER A 45 4.71 -14.13 -7.00
N SER A 46 4.95 -15.02 -7.98
CA SER A 46 6.32 -15.41 -8.36
C SER A 46 7.07 -14.25 -9.01
N LEU A 47 6.44 -13.53 -9.95
CA LEU A 47 7.07 -12.40 -10.63
C LEU A 47 7.39 -11.25 -9.66
N ASN A 48 6.50 -10.99 -8.70
CA ASN A 48 6.70 -9.99 -7.66
C ASN A 48 7.89 -10.34 -6.79
N ARG A 49 7.99 -11.60 -6.33
CA ARG A 49 9.14 -12.08 -5.56
C ARG A 49 10.46 -11.92 -6.32
N ASP A 50 10.52 -12.38 -7.55
CA ASP A 50 11.74 -12.35 -8.37
C ASP A 50 12.18 -10.90 -8.64
N THR A 51 11.22 -10.02 -8.90
CA THR A 51 11.46 -8.59 -9.11
C THR A 51 11.92 -7.90 -7.83
N GLY A 52 11.34 -8.25 -6.68
CA GLY A 52 11.75 -7.73 -5.37
C GLY A 52 13.18 -8.13 -5.01
N GLU A 53 13.57 -9.38 -5.28
CA GLU A 53 14.94 -9.85 -5.10
C GLU A 53 15.94 -9.11 -6.00
N LEU A 54 15.58 -8.89 -7.27
CA LEU A 54 16.39 -8.12 -8.20
C LEU A 54 16.64 -6.69 -7.68
N PHE A 55 15.60 -5.99 -7.22
CA PHE A 55 15.77 -4.64 -6.69
C PHE A 55 16.58 -4.61 -5.40
N ARG A 56 16.38 -5.57 -4.49
CA ARG A 56 17.19 -5.68 -3.26
C ARG A 56 18.67 -5.80 -3.60
N SER A 57 19.01 -6.66 -4.56
CA SER A 57 20.38 -6.87 -5.04
C SER A 57 20.98 -5.59 -5.65
N LYS A 58 20.21 -4.87 -6.48
CA LYS A 58 20.70 -3.66 -7.18
C LYS A 58 20.78 -2.44 -6.27
N LEU A 59 19.84 -2.26 -5.36
CA LEU A 59 19.73 -1.05 -4.54
C LEU A 59 20.56 -1.15 -3.26
N GLY A 60 20.73 -2.36 -2.70
CA GLY A 60 21.48 -2.58 -1.47
C GLY A 60 20.92 -1.71 -0.33
N SER A 61 21.79 -1.02 0.39
CA SER A 61 21.41 -0.14 1.51
C SER A 61 20.81 1.21 1.09
N ARG A 62 20.76 1.52 -0.20
CA ARG A 62 20.28 2.83 -0.69
C ARG A 62 18.76 2.98 -0.59
N ALA A 63 18.03 1.86 -0.57
CA ALA A 63 16.59 1.83 -0.47
C ALA A 63 16.12 0.55 0.21
N ARG A 64 14.88 0.54 0.68
CA ARG A 64 14.19 -0.66 1.14
C ARG A 64 13.15 -1.05 0.09
N VAL A 65 13.12 -2.33 -0.26
CA VAL A 65 12.10 -2.91 -1.15
C VAL A 65 11.02 -3.53 -0.28
N SER A 66 9.77 -3.17 -0.55
CA SER A 66 8.60 -3.58 0.20
C SER A 66 7.58 -4.19 -0.77
N GLU A 67 7.27 -5.47 -0.61
CA GLU A 67 6.32 -6.19 -1.47
C GLU A 67 4.97 -6.33 -0.77
N GLY A 68 3.87 -5.95 -1.43
CA GLY A 68 2.50 -6.11 -0.92
C GLY A 68 2.34 -5.52 0.48
N LYS A 69 2.72 -4.26 0.68
CA LYS A 69 2.57 -3.55 1.96
C LYS A 69 1.89 -2.20 1.76
N PRO A 70 1.02 -1.79 2.70
CA PRO A 70 0.34 -0.51 2.63
C PRO A 70 1.28 0.70 2.58
N ILE A 71 0.87 1.72 1.82
CA ILE A 71 1.59 2.99 1.73
C ILE A 71 0.62 4.16 1.82
N THR A 72 0.79 5.02 2.81
CA THR A 72 -0.05 6.18 2.99
C THR A 72 0.30 7.29 1.99
N LEU A 73 -0.68 7.68 1.19
CA LEU A 73 -0.61 8.78 0.23
C LEU A 73 -1.33 10.03 0.76
N ILE A 74 -0.88 11.21 0.31
CA ILE A 74 -1.36 12.51 0.80
C ILE A 74 -2.83 12.79 0.45
N ASN A 75 -3.37 12.08 -0.53
CA ASN A 75 -4.76 12.17 -1.00
C ASN A 75 -5.70 11.24 -0.22
N ASN A 76 -5.37 10.91 1.03
CA ASN A 76 -6.19 10.05 1.88
C ASN A 76 -6.48 8.69 1.20
N SER A 77 -5.40 8.11 0.68
CA SER A 77 -5.36 6.79 0.08
C SER A 77 -4.26 5.98 0.74
N GLU A 78 -4.47 4.69 0.85
CA GLU A 78 -3.51 3.71 1.34
C GLU A 78 -3.60 2.44 0.46
N PRO A 79 -3.01 2.47 -0.75
CA PRO A 79 -2.87 1.28 -1.59
C PRO A 79 -1.85 0.30 -1.02
N GLU A 80 -1.93 -0.96 -1.45
CA GLU A 80 -0.93 -2.01 -1.23
C GLU A 80 -0.26 -2.37 -2.57
N PRO A 81 0.74 -1.59 -3.04
CA PRO A 81 1.41 -1.90 -4.29
C PRO A 81 2.15 -3.23 -4.24
N ASP A 82 2.29 -3.88 -5.39
CA ASP A 82 3.02 -5.14 -5.50
C ASP A 82 4.47 -4.98 -5.06
N ILE A 83 5.11 -3.91 -5.54
CA ILE A 83 6.46 -3.54 -5.13
C ILE A 83 6.56 -2.03 -4.93
N ALA A 84 7.10 -1.67 -3.78
CA ALA A 84 7.45 -0.31 -3.43
C ALA A 84 8.93 -0.19 -3.07
N ILE A 85 9.59 0.79 -3.69
CA ILE A 85 10.95 1.20 -3.33
C ILE A 85 10.83 2.43 -2.41
N ILE A 86 11.15 2.26 -1.13
CA ILE A 86 11.02 3.29 -0.10
C ILE A 86 12.38 3.69 0.47
N ARG A 87 12.44 4.87 1.08
CA ARG A 87 13.64 5.33 1.80
C ARG A 87 13.98 4.35 2.94
N PRO A 88 15.27 4.06 3.20
CA PRO A 88 15.65 3.28 4.38
C PRO A 88 15.19 3.98 5.66
N GLY A 89 14.58 3.23 6.58
CA GLY A 89 14.05 3.76 7.82
C GLY A 89 13.28 2.73 8.66
N TYR A 90 12.85 3.16 9.85
CA TYR A 90 12.03 2.39 10.77
C TYR A 90 10.57 2.86 10.68
N TYR A 91 9.70 1.97 10.19
CA TYR A 91 8.27 2.23 9.96
C TYR A 91 7.42 1.35 10.88
N ARG A 92 7.67 1.39 12.19
CA ARG A 92 7.00 0.51 13.19
C ARG A 92 5.64 1.06 13.63
N GLU A 93 5.54 2.39 13.73
CA GLU A 93 4.36 3.09 14.24
C GLU A 93 3.53 3.74 13.11
N SER A 94 3.99 3.63 11.86
CA SER A 94 3.34 4.25 10.70
C SER A 94 3.84 3.66 9.38
N HIS A 95 2.96 3.56 8.38
CA HIS A 95 3.35 3.22 7.02
C HIS A 95 4.27 4.29 6.39
N PRO A 96 5.07 3.90 5.38
CA PRO A 96 5.80 4.87 4.57
C PRO A 96 4.84 5.92 3.99
N GLN A 97 5.26 7.19 3.97
CA GLN A 97 4.45 8.29 3.45
C GLN A 97 5.06 8.84 2.16
N LYS A 98 4.27 8.97 1.09
CA LYS A 98 4.68 9.63 -0.15
C LYS A 98 4.62 11.16 0.02
N LYS A 99 5.62 11.75 0.69
CA LYS A 99 5.74 13.21 0.81
C LYS A 99 6.36 13.87 -0.43
N GLN A 100 7.11 13.14 -1.26
CA GLN A 100 7.78 13.67 -2.47
C GLN A 100 7.81 12.63 -3.60
N PRO A 101 7.78 13.05 -4.88
CA PRO A 101 7.60 12.15 -6.04
C PRO A 101 8.72 11.12 -6.26
N HIS A 102 9.93 11.36 -5.76
CA HIS A 102 11.08 10.45 -5.92
C HIS A 102 11.24 9.43 -4.77
N ASN A 103 10.39 9.50 -3.75
CA ASN A 103 10.52 8.67 -2.55
C ASN A 103 9.78 7.33 -2.63
N LEU A 104 9.09 7.09 -3.75
CA LEU A 104 8.29 5.90 -3.96
C LEU A 104 8.15 5.60 -5.46
N MET A 105 8.74 4.49 -5.89
CA MET A 105 8.45 3.86 -7.16
C MET A 105 7.52 2.67 -6.89
N GLU A 106 6.36 2.68 -7.56
CA GLU A 106 5.34 1.64 -7.48
C GLU A 106 5.36 0.85 -8.80
N LEU A 107 5.28 -0.47 -8.69
CA LEU A 107 4.99 -1.37 -9.80
C LEU A 107 3.74 -2.16 -9.39
N ASN A 108 2.77 -2.23 -10.29
CA ASN A 108 1.52 -3.00 -10.21
C ASN A 108 1.30 -3.70 -11.56
#